data_AF-A0A1V5KJV1-F1
#
_entry.id   AF-A0A1V5KJV1-F1
#
_cell.length_a   1.000
_cell.length_b   1.000
_cell.length_c   1.000
_cell.angle_alpha   90.00
_cell.angle_beta   90.00
_cell.angle_gamma   90.00
#
_symmetry.space_group_name_H-M   'P 1'
#
loop_
_entity.id
_entity.type
_entity.pdbx_description
1 polymer ?
#
loop_
_entity_poly.entity_id
_entity_poly.type
_entity_poly.pdbx_seq_one_letter_code
_entity_poly.pdbx_strand_id
1 'polypeptide(L)' 'MRALLSQVDVLVDGRFVLAERSLSLRFRGSRNQRLIDVPKSLESGTVVQIPDN' A
#
# COMPACT_ATOMS: atom_id res chain seq x y z
N MET A 1 14.58 12.41 -0.68
CA MET A 1 13.39 11.68 -0.22
C MET A 1 12.44 11.29 -1.36
N ARG A 2 12.03 12.20 -2.27
CA ARG A 2 11.07 11.89 -3.35
C ARG A 2 11.54 10.88 -4.40
N ALA A 3 12.85 10.77 -4.65
CA ALA A 3 13.39 9.92 -5.71
C ALA A 3 12.99 8.44 -5.57
N LEU A 4 12.91 7.91 -4.35
CA LEU A 4 12.50 6.53 -4.13
C LEU A 4 11.01 6.34 -4.43
N LEU A 5 10.15 7.21 -3.92
CA LEU A 5 8.70 7.12 -4.12
C LEU A 5 8.32 7.29 -5.60
N SER A 6 9.07 8.07 -6.38
CA SER A 6 8.84 8.21 -7.82
C SER A 6 9.16 6.95 -8.64
N GLN A 7 9.75 5.92 -8.03
CA GLN A 7 10.09 4.64 -8.68
C GLN A 7 9.18 3.50 -8.21
N VAL A 8 8.10 3.81 -7.49
CA VAL A 8 7.21 2.82 -6.87
C VAL A 8 5.78 3.11 -7.30
N ASP A 9 5.08 2.09 -7.80
CA ASP A 9 3.66 2.20 -8.15
C ASP A 9 2.76 1.96 -6.93
N VAL A 10 3.13 0.99 -6.09
CA VAL A 10 2.35 0.55 -4.93
C VAL A 10 3.22 0.49 -3.68
N LEU A 11 2.79 1.15 -2.62
CA LEU A 11 3.41 1.08 -1.30
C LEU A 11 2.52 0.29 -0.35
N VAL A 12 3.08 -0.73 0.31
CA VAL A 12 2.43 -1.45 1.41
C VAL A 12 2.70 -0.70 2.70
N ASP A 13 1.64 -0.25 3.36
CA ASP A 13 1.73 0.52 4.61
C ASP A 13 1.07 -0.22 5.77
N GLY A 14 1.68 -0.15 6.97
CA GLY A 14 1.21 -0.82 8.17
C GLY A 14 1.98 -2.08 8.57
N ARG A 15 1.97 -2.40 9.86
CA ARG A 15 2.66 -3.58 10.42
C ARG A 15 2.00 -4.87 9.97
N PHE A 16 2.80 -5.91 9.82
CA PHE A 16 2.28 -7.28 9.67
C PHE A 16 1.70 -7.78 11.00
N VAL A 17 0.44 -8.22 10.99
CA VAL A 17 -0.22 -8.85 12.14
C VAL A 17 -0.53 -10.31 11.81
N LEU A 18 0.01 -11.24 12.60
CA LEU A 18 -0.13 -12.68 12.33
C LEU A 18 -1.59 -13.15 12.38
N ALA A 19 -2.41 -12.61 13.29
CA ALA A 19 -3.83 -12.93 13.42
C ALA A 19 -4.65 -12.52 12.18
N GLU A 20 -4.17 -11.52 11.44
CA GLU A 20 -4.80 -11.02 10.23
C GLU A 20 -4.13 -11.55 8.95
N ARG A 21 -3.19 -12.50 9.09
CA ARG A 21 -2.47 -13.10 7.97
C ARG A 21 -3.44 -13.73 6.98
N SER A 22 -3.26 -13.44 5.69
CA SER A 22 -3.96 -14.13 4.61
C SER A 22 -3.11 -14.21 3.36
N LEU A 23 -3.04 -15.38 2.74
CA LEU A 23 -2.27 -15.62 1.51
C LEU A 23 -3.01 -15.18 0.25
N SER A 24 -4.32 -14.91 0.34
CA SER A 24 -5.13 -14.42 -0.79
C SER A 24 -4.97 -12.93 -1.05
N LEU A 25 -4.27 -12.20 -0.19
CA LEU A 25 -4.11 -10.76 -0.30
C LEU A 25 -3.02 -10.41 -1.33
N ARG A 26 -3.32 -9.46 -2.21
CA ARG A 26 -2.37 -8.99 -3.20
C ARG A 26 -1.28 -8.13 -2.54
N PHE A 27 -0.01 -8.45 -2.78
CA PHE A 27 1.19 -7.71 -2.33
C PHE A 27 1.40 -7.53 -0.81
N ARG A 28 0.40 -7.82 0.03
CA ARG A 28 0.46 -7.68 1.49
C ARG A 28 0.25 -9.01 2.19
N GLY A 29 0.78 -9.13 3.40
CA GLY A 29 0.70 -10.36 4.20
C GLY A 29 -0.44 -10.38 5.19
N SER A 30 -0.99 -9.22 5.55
CA SER A 30 -1.99 -9.05 6.61
C SER A 30 -3.07 -8.03 6.23
N ARG A 31 -4.32 -8.27 6.63
CA ARG A 31 -5.50 -7.48 6.19
C ARG A 31 -5.46 -6.01 6.61
N ASN A 32 -4.83 -5.69 7.73
CA ASN A 32 -4.66 -4.31 8.20
C ASN A 32 -3.66 -3.49 7.36
N GLN A 33 -2.83 -4.12 6.52
CA GLN A 33 -1.84 -3.40 5.71
C GLN A 33 -2.53 -2.72 4.52
N ARG A 34 -2.34 -1.42 4.33
CA ARG A 34 -2.95 -0.67 3.24
C ARG A 34 -2.10 -0.78 1.97
N LEU A 35 -2.75 -0.85 0.82
CA LEU A 35 -2.10 -0.66 -0.47
C LEU A 35 -2.31 0.78 -0.90
N ILE A 36 -1.22 1.54 -1.00
CA ILE A 36 -1.25 2.95 -1.41
C ILE A 36 -0.87 3.05 -2.89
N ASP A 37 -1.70 3.74 -3.66
CA ASP A 37 -1.41 4.15 -5.04
C ASP A 37 -0.46 5.36 -4.98
N VAL A 38 0.83 5.10 -5.18
CA VAL A 38 1.87 6.13 -4.98
C VAL A 38 1.78 7.23 -6.03
N PRO A 39 1.62 6.95 -7.35
CA PRO A 39 1.45 7.99 -8.36
C PRO A 39 0.28 8.94 -8.04
N LYS A 40 -0.91 8.40 -7.77
CA LYS A 40 -2.08 9.26 -7.46
C LYS A 40 -1.89 10.02 -6.15
N SER A 41 -1.27 9.41 -5.16
CA SER A 41 -1.03 10.08 -3.87
C SER A 41 -0.03 11.23 -4.00
N LEU A 42 0.98 11.09 -4.85
CA LEU A 42 1.95 12.15 -5.14
C LEU A 42 1.32 13.30 -5.94
N GLU A 43 0.40 12.99 -6.85
CA GLU A 43 -0.35 13.97 -7.65
C GLU A 43 -1.36 14.75 -6.80
N SER A 44 -2.17 14.07 -5.99
CA SER A 44 -3.21 14.70 -5.17
C SER A 44 -2.67 15.34 -3.89
N GLY A 45 -1.45 15.00 -3.47
CA GLY A 45 -0.90 15.41 -2.19
C GLY A 45 -1.58 14.76 -0.97
N THR A 46 -2.43 13.76 -1.19
CA THR A 46 -3.18 13.03 -0.16
C THR A 46 -3.02 11.53 -0.36
N VAL A 47 -3.18 10.73 0.69
CA VAL A 47 -3.04 9.27 0.56
C VAL A 47 -4.24 8.69 -0.19
N VAL A 48 -3.98 8.07 -1.34
CA VAL A 48 -4.96 7.35 -2.16
C VAL A 48 -4.75 5.84 -1.99
N GLN A 49 -5.78 5.13 -1.55
CA GLN A 49 -5.73 3.67 -1.37
C GLN A 49 -6.24 2.94 -2.61
N ILE A 50 -5.62 1.80 -2.91
CA ILE A 50 -6.10 0.86 -3.93
C ILE A 50 -7.27 0.07 -3.33
N PRO A 51 -8.43 0.00 -4.01
CA PRO A 51 -9.56 -0.76 -3.52
C PRO A 51 -9.27 -2.28 -3.52
N ASP A 52 -9.82 -2.96 -2.51
CA ASP A 52 -9.84 -4.42 -2.45
C ASP A 52 -10.98 -4.92 -3.34
N ASN A 53 -10.64 -5.38 -4.55
CA ASN A 53 -11.58 -6.02 -5.48
C ASN A 53 -11.86 -7.47 -5.08
#